data_AF-A0A139WDA8-F1
#
_entry.id   AF-A0A139WDA8-F1
#
_cell.length_a   1.000
_cell.length_b   1.000
_cell.length_c   1.000
_cell.angle_alpha   90.00
_cell.angle_beta   90.00
_cell.angle_gamma   90.00
#
_symmetry.space_group_name_H-M   'P 1'
#
loop_
_entity.id
_entity.type
_entity.pdbx_description
1 polymer ?
#
loop_
_entity_poly.entity_id
_entity_poly.type
_entity_poly.pdbx_seq_one_letter_code
_entity_poly.pdbx_strand_id
1 'polypeptide(L)'
;MSSILKFIKYAFTKYPIASNSLVYGTLYVGAEFSQQTISRKVLTKTPTSYDTPAIARYAVYGTGIQGPFLTIWYRWLDKKFIGTSYKIVAQKLLLDQFLMTPQILVIFYVAMSIMEKKKDIFEECKQKIIPTFKSSWSFMLGLAHLHGSTFCAGLSDKNTRFCKL
;
A
#
# COMPACT_ATOMS: atom_id res chain seq x y z
N MET A 1 -22.23 -12.37 -16.18
CA MET A 1 -21.12 -11.43 -15.89
C MET A 1 -21.59 -10.00 -15.53
N SER A 2 -22.71 -9.47 -16.04
CA SER A 2 -23.15 -8.09 -15.72
C SER A 2 -23.65 -7.90 -14.27
N SER A 3 -24.23 -8.93 -13.64
CA SER A 3 -24.74 -8.84 -12.26
C SER A 3 -23.63 -8.71 -11.20
N ILE A 4 -22.51 -9.42 -11.38
CA ILE A 4 -21.34 -9.31 -10.49
C ILE A 4 -20.71 -7.91 -10.61
N LEU A 5 -20.55 -7.39 -11.82
CA LEU A 5 -20.02 -6.04 -12.03
C LEU A 5 -20.92 -4.96 -11.43
N LYS A 6 -22.25 -5.12 -11.52
CA LYS A 6 -23.23 -4.23 -10.88
C LYS A 6 -23.13 -4.30 -9.36
N PHE A 7 -23.02 -5.50 -8.79
CA PHE A 7 -22.85 -5.69 -7.35
C PHE A 7 -21.54 -5.10 -6.84
N ILE A 8 -20.43 -5.32 -7.55
CA ILE A 8 -19.13 -4.71 -7.22
C ILE A 8 -19.27 -3.19 -7.24
N LYS A 9 -19.78 -2.59 -8.32
CA LYS A 9 -20.00 -1.13 -8.39
C LYS A 9 -20.90 -0.61 -7.27
N TYR A 10 -21.92 -1.36 -6.88
CA TYR A 10 -22.80 -1.00 -5.77
C TYR A 10 -22.08 -1.06 -4.41
N ALA A 11 -21.32 -2.12 -4.15
CA ALA A 11 -20.58 -2.28 -2.91
C ALA A 11 -19.52 -1.17 -2.73
N PHE A 12 -18.79 -0.86 -3.80
CA PHE A 12 -17.81 0.22 -3.83
C PHE A 12 -18.46 1.57 -3.51
N THR A 13 -19.55 1.94 -4.20
CA THR A 13 -20.20 3.25 -3.99
C THR A 13 -20.89 3.38 -2.64
N LYS A 14 -21.43 2.29 -2.09
CA LYS A 14 -22.14 2.30 -0.80
C LYS A 14 -21.21 2.22 0.41
N TYR A 15 -20.11 1.47 0.30
CA TYR A 15 -19.17 1.26 1.40
C TYR A 15 -17.72 1.49 0.94
N PRO A 16 -17.34 2.73 0.56
CA PRO A 16 -16.04 3.01 -0.05
C PRO A 16 -14.87 2.64 0.87
N ILE A 17 -15.00 2.79 2.19
CA ILE A 17 -13.94 2.40 3.13
C ILE A 17 -13.77 0.88 3.15
N ALA A 18 -14.87 0.11 3.21
CA ALA A 18 -14.80 -1.35 3.28
C ALA A 18 -14.29 -1.95 1.96
N SER A 19 -14.77 -1.43 0.82
CA SER A 19 -14.32 -1.91 -0.50
C SER A 19 -12.86 -1.57 -0.76
N ASN A 20 -12.40 -0.35 -0.44
CA ASN A 20 -10.98 0.00 -0.58
C ASN A 20 -10.12 -0.84 0.38
N SER A 21 -10.57 -1.04 1.61
CA SER A 21 -9.85 -1.89 2.58
C SER A 21 -9.73 -3.33 2.11
N LEU A 22 -10.77 -3.88 1.49
CA LEU A 22 -10.73 -5.22 0.90
C LEU A 22 -9.70 -5.29 -0.25
N VAL A 23 -9.66 -4.29 -1.12
CA VAL A 23 -8.66 -4.20 -2.22
C VAL A 23 -7.25 -4.12 -1.67
N TYR A 24 -7.01 -3.30 -0.64
CA TYR A 24 -5.69 -3.25 0.00
C TYR A 24 -5.35 -4.61 0.65
N GLY A 25 -6.30 -5.24 1.33
CA GLY A 25 -6.13 -6.59 1.87
C GLY A 25 -5.68 -7.61 0.84
N THR A 26 -6.35 -7.68 -0.30
CA THR A 26 -6.00 -8.64 -1.37
C THR A 26 -4.64 -8.33 -1.98
N LEU A 27 -4.26 -7.05 -2.12
CA LEU A 27 -2.93 -6.66 -2.57
C LEU A 27 -1.83 -7.09 -1.60
N TYR A 28 -2.00 -6.88 -0.29
CA TYR A 28 -1.03 -7.29 0.73
C TYR A 28 -0.89 -8.82 0.80
N VAL A 29 -2.01 -9.55 0.75
CA VAL A 29 -2.01 -11.02 0.70
C VAL A 29 -1.31 -11.51 -0.57
N GLY A 30 -1.64 -10.92 -1.73
CA GLY A 30 -1.02 -11.24 -3.01
C GLY A 30 0.49 -10.98 -3.02
N ALA A 31 0.93 -9.88 -2.42
CA ALA A 31 2.35 -9.55 -2.27
C ALA A 31 3.08 -10.57 -1.41
N GLU A 32 2.55 -10.91 -0.23
CA GLU A 32 3.16 -11.92 0.67
C GLU A 32 3.18 -13.30 0.01
N PHE A 33 2.09 -13.70 -0.63
CA PHE A 33 2.03 -14.96 -1.38
C PHE A 33 3.06 -15.01 -2.52
N SER A 34 3.22 -13.90 -3.25
CA SER A 34 4.20 -13.79 -4.33
C SER A 34 5.62 -13.82 -3.77
N GLN A 35 5.89 -13.12 -2.68
CA GLN A 35 7.17 -13.11 -1.99
C GLN A 35 7.55 -14.52 -1.52
N GLN A 36 6.64 -15.24 -0.87
CA GLN A 36 6.88 -16.63 -0.46
C GLN A 36 7.11 -17.54 -1.67
N THR A 37 6.32 -17.38 -2.73
CA THR A 37 6.47 -18.17 -3.97
C THR A 37 7.82 -17.95 -4.63
N ILE A 38 8.27 -16.70 -4.75
CA ILE A 38 9.57 -16.34 -5.33
C ILE A 38 10.70 -16.85 -4.42
N SER A 39 10.60 -16.64 -3.10
CA SER A 39 11.60 -17.10 -2.14
C SER A 39 11.81 -18.62 -2.20
N ARG A 40 10.73 -19.37 -2.40
CA ARG A 40 10.80 -20.83 -2.61
C ARG A 40 11.46 -21.23 -3.92
N LYS A 41 11.09 -20.58 -5.03
CA LYS A 41 11.57 -20.95 -6.36
C LYS A 41 13.01 -20.51 -6.64
N VAL A 42 13.41 -19.37 -6.09
CA VAL A 42 14.67 -18.70 -6.43
C VAL A 42 15.72 -18.80 -5.33
N LEU A 43 15.32 -18.70 -4.06
CA LEU A 43 16.26 -18.55 -2.93
C LEU A 43 16.48 -19.84 -2.12
N THR A 44 15.55 -20.80 -2.17
CA THR A 44 15.59 -21.98 -1.29
C THR A 44 15.67 -23.27 -2.10
N LYS A 45 16.69 -24.13 -1.84
CA LYS A 45 16.83 -25.45 -2.49
C LYS A 45 15.86 -26.51 -1.94
N THR A 46 15.26 -26.28 -0.78
CA THR A 46 14.30 -27.18 -0.14
C THR A 46 12.90 -26.55 -0.13
N PRO A 47 11.84 -27.29 -0.54
CA PRO A 47 10.49 -26.76 -0.50
C PRO A 47 9.96 -26.73 0.94
N THR A 48 10.08 -25.57 1.60
CA THR A 48 9.38 -25.28 2.87
C THR A 48 7.86 -25.18 2.65
N SER A 49 7.05 -25.31 3.70
CA SER A 49 5.58 -25.09 3.66
C SER A 49 5.23 -23.59 3.64
N TYR A 50 3.99 -23.24 3.26
CA TYR A 50 3.62 -21.83 3.08
C TYR A 50 3.34 -21.30 4.47
N ASP A 51 3.85 -20.11 4.78
CA ASP A 51 3.55 -19.47 6.06
C ASP A 51 2.15 -18.84 5.96
N THR A 52 1.13 -19.70 6.12
CA THR A 52 -0.27 -19.31 6.17
C THR A 52 -0.56 -18.37 7.34
N PRO A 53 0.02 -18.54 8.55
CA PRO A 53 -0.07 -17.55 9.61
C PRO A 53 0.42 -16.16 9.20
N ALA A 54 1.55 -16.06 8.48
CA ALA A 54 2.02 -14.79 7.94
C ALA A 54 0.98 -14.19 6.98
N ILE A 55 0.51 -14.96 5.99
CA ILE A 55 -0.51 -14.48 5.03
C ILE A 55 -1.75 -13.94 5.76
N ALA A 56 -2.20 -14.60 6.82
CA ALA A 56 -3.32 -14.14 7.63
C ALA A 56 -3.03 -12.81 8.35
N ARG A 57 -1.83 -12.63 8.92
CA ARG A 57 -1.41 -11.35 9.52
C ARG A 57 -1.41 -10.22 8.49
N TYR A 58 -0.91 -10.48 7.28
CA TYR A 58 -0.92 -9.51 6.18
C TYR A 58 -2.34 -9.17 5.72
N ALA A 59 -3.26 -10.14 5.72
CA ALA A 59 -4.68 -9.89 5.44
C ALA A 59 -5.30 -8.96 6.49
N VAL A 60 -5.07 -9.25 7.77
CA VAL A 60 -5.58 -8.43 8.89
C VAL A 60 -4.99 -7.03 8.84
N TYR A 61 -3.69 -6.89 8.59
CA TYR A 61 -3.04 -5.59 8.46
C TYR A 61 -3.60 -4.79 7.28
N GLY A 62 -3.63 -5.39 6.09
CA GLY A 62 -4.04 -4.73 4.85
C GLY A 62 -5.51 -4.30 4.87
N THR A 63 -6.39 -5.13 5.41
CA THR A 63 -7.83 -4.84 5.51
C THR A 63 -8.20 -3.99 6.73
N GLY A 64 -7.63 -4.27 7.89
CA GLY A 64 -8.07 -3.68 9.16
C GLY A 64 -7.38 -2.37 9.52
N ILE A 65 -6.12 -2.20 9.08
CA ILE A 65 -5.29 -1.06 9.51
C ILE A 65 -4.97 -0.18 8.31
N GLN A 66 -4.27 -0.73 7.32
CA GLN A 66 -3.76 0.03 6.19
C GLN A 66 -4.88 0.59 5.32
N GLY A 67 -5.89 -0.23 5.02
CA GLY A 67 -7.00 0.15 4.14
C GLY A 67 -7.77 1.38 4.62
N PRO A 68 -8.31 1.38 5.85
CA PRO A 68 -8.99 2.54 6.41
C PRO A 68 -8.07 3.76 6.53
N PHE A 69 -6.82 3.54 6.95
CA PHE A 69 -5.83 4.60 7.12
C PHE A 69 -5.52 5.33 5.81
N LEU A 70 -5.22 4.60 4.74
CA LEU A 70 -4.99 5.18 3.40
C LEU A 70 -6.24 5.86 2.86
N THR A 71 -7.43 5.28 3.08
CA THR A 71 -8.68 5.89 2.60
C THR A 71 -8.93 7.25 3.26
N ILE A 72 -8.68 7.36 4.57
CA ILE A 72 -8.80 8.64 5.29
C ILE A 72 -7.75 9.63 4.81
N TRP A 73 -6.50 9.18 4.65
CA TRP A 73 -5.39 10.01 4.19
C TRP A 73 -5.64 10.60 2.81
N TYR A 74 -5.99 9.77 1.82
CA TYR A 74 -6.24 10.24 0.46
C TYR A 74 -7.48 11.15 0.39
N ARG A 75 -8.52 10.89 1.19
CA ARG A 75 -9.65 11.83 1.33
C ARG A 75 -9.23 13.20 1.86
N TRP A 76 -8.32 13.24 2.84
CA TRP A 76 -7.78 14.50 3.34
C TRP A 76 -6.90 15.19 2.30
N LEU A 77 -6.03 14.43 1.63
CA LEU A 77 -5.12 14.92 0.59
C LEU A 77 -5.88 15.57 -0.56
N ASP A 78 -6.94 14.92 -1.04
CA ASP A 78 -7.78 15.43 -2.13
C ASP A 78 -8.62 16.65 -1.71
N LYS A 79 -9.00 16.75 -0.44
CA LYS A 79 -9.67 17.95 0.09
C LYS A 79 -8.72 19.13 0.21
N LYS A 80 -7.46 18.89 0.58
CA LYS A 80 -6.46 19.95 0.81
C LYS A 80 -5.85 20.47 -0.49
N PHE A 81 -5.64 19.60 -1.46
CA PHE A 81 -4.94 19.88 -2.71
C PHE A 81 -5.88 19.66 -3.90
N ILE A 82 -6.64 20.71 -4.22
CA ILE A 82 -7.64 20.73 -5.28
C ILE A 82 -6.96 21.15 -6.59
N GLY A 83 -7.03 20.28 -7.59
CA GLY A 83 -6.45 20.52 -8.92
C GLY A 83 -5.43 19.47 -9.33
N THR A 84 -5.09 19.48 -10.62
CA THR A 84 -4.25 18.46 -11.25
C THR A 84 -2.94 19.02 -11.79
N SER A 85 -2.64 20.29 -11.52
CA SER A 85 -1.40 20.92 -11.99
C SER A 85 -0.18 20.14 -11.49
N TYR A 86 0.87 20.07 -12.32
CA TYR A 86 2.12 19.38 -12.00
C TYR A 86 2.70 19.75 -10.63
N LYS A 87 2.60 21.04 -10.25
CA LYS A 87 3.03 21.53 -8.93
C LYS A 87 2.25 20.87 -7.78
N ILE A 88 0.94 20.71 -7.93
CA ILE A 88 0.06 20.10 -6.92
C ILE A 88 0.37 18.61 -6.78
N VAL A 89 0.54 17.93 -7.92
CA VAL A 89 0.91 16.51 -7.94
C VAL A 89 2.27 16.28 -7.28
N ALA A 90 3.27 17.11 -7.60
CA ALA A 90 4.58 17.04 -6.97
C ALA A 90 4.52 17.28 -5.45
N GLN A 91 3.72 18.24 -5.00
CA GLN A 91 3.49 18.49 -3.58
C GLN A 91 2.83 17.30 -2.88
N LYS A 92 1.79 16.71 -3.48
CA LYS A 92 1.13 15.49 -2.99
C LYS A 92 2.13 14.35 -2.83
N LEU A 93 2.95 14.10 -3.86
CA LEU A 93 3.98 13.06 -3.84
C LEU A 93 5.03 13.28 -2.75
N LEU A 94 5.57 14.49 -2.62
CA LEU A 94 6.55 14.80 -1.58
C LEU A 94 5.94 14.61 -0.18
N LEU A 95 4.70 15.04 0.01
CA LEU A 95 4.00 14.90 1.27
C LEU A 95 3.70 13.42 1.59
N ASP A 96 3.31 12.61 0.61
CA ASP A 96 3.16 11.17 0.78
C ASP A 96 4.52 10.52 1.15
N GLN A 97 5.60 10.85 0.46
CA GLN A 97 6.89 10.19 0.71
C GLN A 97 7.56 10.61 2.01
N PHE A 98 7.46 11.87 2.42
CA PHE A 98 8.11 12.35 3.64
C PHE A 98 7.25 12.23 4.90
N LEU A 99 5.92 12.33 4.76
CA LEU A 99 5.01 12.39 5.91
C LEU A 99 4.08 11.19 6.01
N MET A 100 3.93 10.37 4.97
CA MET A 100 3.06 9.20 5.04
C MET A 100 3.86 7.90 5.05
N THR A 101 4.85 7.77 4.15
CA THR A 101 5.69 6.57 4.06
C THR A 101 6.38 6.20 5.38
N PRO A 102 7.10 7.08 6.10
CA PRO A 102 7.78 6.68 7.33
C PRO A 102 6.79 6.22 8.42
N GLN A 103 5.64 6.89 8.52
CA GLN A 103 4.58 6.62 9.47
C GLN A 103 3.94 5.25 9.18
N ILE A 104 3.59 5.00 7.92
CA ILE A 104 3.08 3.68 7.48
C ILE A 104 4.08 2.58 7.79
N LEU A 105 5.38 2.80 7.53
CA LEU A 105 6.40 1.79 7.79
C LEU A 105 6.53 1.47 9.28
N VAL A 106 6.50 2.48 10.15
CA VAL A 106 6.48 2.26 11.61
C VAL A 106 5.25 1.46 12.02
N ILE A 107 4.06 1.88 11.56
CA ILE A 107 2.80 1.21 11.88
C ILE A 107 2.84 -0.25 11.39
N PHE A 108 3.36 -0.50 10.19
CA PHE A 108 3.51 -1.83 9.62
C PHE A 108 4.38 -2.72 10.51
N TYR A 109 5.62 -2.32 10.79
CA TYR A 109 6.55 -3.15 11.57
C TYR A 109 6.07 -3.36 13.00
N VAL A 110 5.47 -2.35 13.63
CA VAL A 110 4.93 -2.48 14.99
C VAL A 110 3.71 -3.40 15.00
N ALA A 111 2.75 -3.22 14.09
CA ALA A 111 1.56 -4.06 14.01
C ALA A 111 1.92 -5.53 13.73
N MET A 112 2.86 -5.78 12.81
CA MET A 112 3.36 -7.12 12.53
C MET A 112 4.05 -7.72 13.75
N SER A 113 4.90 -6.96 14.44
CA SER A 113 5.60 -7.44 15.65
C SER A 113 4.64 -7.79 16.79
N ILE A 114 3.56 -7.02 16.95
CA ILE A 114 2.49 -7.31 17.91
C ILE A 114 1.77 -8.62 17.54
N MET A 115 1.39 -8.79 16.27
CA MET A 115 0.72 -10.01 15.81
C MET A 115 1.62 -11.26 15.86
N GLU A 116 2.93 -11.08 15.77
CA GLU A 116 3.93 -12.14 15.96
C GLU A 116 4.30 -12.38 17.43
N LYS A 117 3.75 -11.59 18.36
CA LYS A 117 4.01 -11.68 19.80
C LYS A 117 5.51 -11.61 20.13
N LYS A 118 6.25 -10.74 19.43
CA LYS A 118 7.67 -10.49 19.71
C LYS A 118 7.84 -9.78 21.05
N LYS A 119 8.94 -10.09 21.76
CA LYS A 119 9.29 -9.42 23.03
C LYS A 119 9.60 -7.94 22.80
N ASP A 120 10.32 -7.64 21.71
CA ASP A 120 10.70 -6.28 21.34
C ASP A 120 10.01 -5.85 20.04
N ILE A 121 8.95 -5.06 20.17
CA ILE A 121 8.13 -4.60 19.04
C ILE A 121 8.81 -3.55 18.15
N PHE A 122 9.87 -2.90 18.63
CA PHE A 122 10.55 -1.81 17.91
C PHE A 122 11.86 -2.23 17.26
N GLU A 123 12.45 -3.38 17.61
CA GLU A 123 13.75 -3.78 17.07
C GLU A 123 13.71 -3.96 15.56
N GLU A 124 12.72 -4.70 15.07
CA GLU A 124 12.56 -4.94 13.63
C GLU A 124 12.28 -3.64 12.87
N CYS A 125 11.48 -2.74 13.46
CA CYS A 125 11.25 -1.42 12.91
C CYS A 125 12.57 -0.64 12.77
N LYS A 126 13.38 -0.55 13.83
CA LYS A 126 14.67 0.18 13.79
C LYS A 126 15.64 -0.39 12.76
N GLN A 127 15.70 -1.71 12.65
CA GLN A 127 16.60 -2.39 11.71
C GLN A 127 16.15 -2.25 10.25
N LYS A 128 14.84 -2.32 9.99
CA LYS A 128 14.30 -2.39 8.63
C LYS A 128 13.77 -1.06 8.09
N ILE A 129 13.52 -0.05 8.93
CA ILE A 129 12.92 1.21 8.47
C ILE A 129 13.83 1.95 7.48
N ILE A 130 15.13 2.05 7.75
CA ILE A 130 16.09 2.74 6.88
C ILE A 130 16.23 2.03 5.52
N PRO A 131 16.50 0.71 5.45
CA PRO A 131 16.61 0.04 4.15
C PRO A 131 15.29 0.09 3.38
N THR A 132 14.15 -0.12 4.05
CA THR A 132 12.84 -0.09 3.38
C THR A 132 12.51 1.31 2.88
N PHE A 133 12.78 2.36 3.66
CA PHE A 133 12.58 3.74 3.24
C PHE A 133 13.47 4.11 2.04
N LYS A 134 14.73 3.68 2.05
CA LYS A 134 15.64 3.86 0.91
C LYS A 134 15.12 3.14 -0.33
N SER A 135 14.63 1.90 -0.21
CA SER A 135 14.03 1.18 -1.34
C SER A 135 12.78 1.87 -1.89
N SER A 136 11.90 2.39 -1.03
CA SER A 136 10.74 3.18 -1.44
C SER A 136 11.16 4.43 -2.21
N TRP A 137 12.17 5.14 -1.72
CA TRP A 137 12.68 6.35 -2.38
C TRP A 137 13.33 6.03 -3.73
N SER A 138 14.15 4.98 -3.80
CA SER A 138 14.78 4.52 -5.04
C SER A 138 13.75 4.10 -6.09
N PHE A 139 12.67 3.42 -5.68
CA PHE A 139 11.59 3.06 -6.58
C PHE A 139 10.86 4.29 -7.13
N MET A 140 10.58 5.27 -6.28
CA MET A 140 9.97 6.53 -6.70
C MET A 140 10.87 7.35 -7.64
N LEU A 141 12.15 7.49 -7.31
CA LEU A 141 13.12 8.18 -8.17
C LEU A 141 13.32 7.45 -9.50
N GLY A 142 13.38 6.12 -9.49
CA GLY A 142 13.47 5.30 -10.69
C GLY A 142 12.26 5.48 -11.61
N LEU A 143 11.04 5.50 -11.04
CA LEU A 143 9.82 5.78 -11.80
C LEU A 143 9.79 7.21 -12.34
N ALA A 144 10.23 8.20 -11.55
CA ALA A 144 10.31 9.59 -11.98
C ALA A 144 11.32 9.77 -13.12
N HIS A 145 12.44 9.03 -13.11
CA HIS A 145 13.45 9.06 -14.16
C HIS A 145 12.95 8.41 -15.46
N LEU A 146 12.31 7.24 -15.37
CA LEU A 146 11.78 6.50 -16.53
C LEU A 146 10.63 7.21 -17.25
N HIS A 147 9.85 8.02 -16.53
CA HIS A 147 8.65 8.68 -17.05
C HIS A 147 8.64 10.19 -16.77
N GLY A 148 9.79 10.87 -16.94
CA GLY A 148 9.99 12.28 -16.57
C GLY A 148 8.91 13.27 -17.03
N SER A 149 8.18 12.97 -18.11
CA SER A 149 7.00 13.72 -18.58
C SER A 149 5.66 13.00 -18.33
N THR A 150 5.62 11.67 -18.39
CA THR A 150 4.37 10.87 -18.36
C THR A 150 3.90 10.51 -16.94
N PHE A 151 4.77 10.43 -15.93
CA PHE A 151 4.35 10.11 -14.55
C PHE A 151 3.56 11.27 -13.94
N CYS A 152 4.12 12.46 -14.14
CA CYS A 152 3.50 13.73 -13.77
C CYS A 152 2.21 13.98 -14.57
N ALA A 153 2.17 13.61 -15.86
CA ALA A 153 0.97 13.72 -16.70
C ALA A 153 -0.09 12.64 -16.37
N GLY A 154 0.31 11.42 -16.03
CA GLY A 154 -0.58 10.31 -15.67
C GLY A 154 -1.24 10.47 -14.31
N LEU A 155 -0.62 11.22 -13.38
CA LEU A 155 -1.22 11.65 -12.12
C LEU A 155 -2.10 12.92 -12.28
N SER A 156 -1.84 13.74 -13.29
CA SER A 156 -2.66 14.90 -13.67
C SER A 156 -3.93 14.49 -14.44
N ASP A 157 -3.82 13.53 -15.35
CA ASP A 157 -4.90 13.09 -16.25
C ASP A 157 -5.85 12.10 -15.56
N LYS A 158 -5.37 11.29 -14.62
CA LYS A 158 -6.21 10.38 -13.83
C LYS A 158 -6.87 11.06 -12.64
N ASN A 159 -7.51 12.20 -12.86
CA ASN A 159 -8.49 12.71 -11.92
C ASN A 159 -9.66 11.71 -11.81
N THR A 160 -10.15 11.51 -10.58
CA THR A 160 -11.54 11.11 -10.26
C THR A 160 -12.01 9.65 -10.28
N ARG A 161 -11.17 8.61 -10.41
CA ARG A 161 -11.68 7.21 -10.29
C ARG A 161 -11.21 6.35 -9.10
N PHE A 162 -10.16 6.73 -8.37
CA PHE A 162 -9.78 5.96 -7.18
C PHE A 162 -10.62 6.28 -5.92
N CYS A 163 -11.36 7.40 -5.93
CA CYS A 163 -12.30 7.78 -4.84
C CYS A 163 -13.79 7.81 -5.29
N LYS A 164 -14.10 7.32 -6.50
CA LYS A 164 -15.49 7.09 -6.98
C LYS A 164 -15.81 5.61 -7.21
N LEU A 165 -14.89 4.72 -6.82
CA LEU A 165 -15.23 3.36 -6.51
C LEU A 165 -15.48 3.32 -5.00
#